data_AF-A0A7C2P3F9-F1
#
_entry.id   AF-A0A7C2P3F9-F1
#
_cell.length_a   1.000
_cell.length_b   1.000
_cell.length_c   1.000
_cell.angle_alpha   90.00
_cell.angle_beta   90.00
_cell.angle_gamma   90.00
#
_symmetry.space_group_name_H-M   'P 1'
#
loop_
_entity.id
_entity.type
_entity.pdbx_description
1 polymer ?
#
loop_
_entity_poly.entity_id
_entity_poly.type
_entity_poly.pdbx_seq_one_letter_code
_entity_poly.pdbx_strand_id
1 'polypeptide(L)'
;MILWKKDAITYYTKVLKKPLKGGGGISPHITVKQELISNFTQEIYPHFFSFAVEYKSKNKVYQGMNSTVISEFKEYLKRNNVKYSDEDFEKNLGQIRRLLDAEISEKYQGTKGRYASLLKDDLAVKRAQEILKGLKSLKDLRDFISSKL
;
A
#
# COMPACT_ATOMS: atom_id res chain seq x y z
N MET A 1 16.28 42.61 -9.98
CA MET A 1 16.10 41.15 -9.99
C MET A 1 14.78 40.83 -10.68
N ILE A 2 14.79 40.48 -11.97
CA ILE A 2 13.57 40.26 -12.77
C ILE A 2 13.25 38.76 -12.71
N LEU A 3 12.18 38.39 -11.98
CA LEU A 3 11.65 37.03 -11.98
C LEU A 3 10.83 36.84 -13.26
N TRP A 4 11.40 36.19 -14.27
CA TRP A 4 10.63 35.67 -15.39
C TRP A 4 9.81 34.47 -14.92
N LYS A 5 8.56 34.68 -14.52
CA LYS A 5 7.58 33.58 -14.55
C LYS A 5 7.26 33.31 -16.02
N LYS A 6 7.98 32.37 -16.64
CA LYS A 6 7.48 31.76 -17.87
C LYS A 6 6.16 31.06 -17.52
N ASP A 7 5.06 31.56 -18.04
CA ASP A 7 3.78 30.86 -17.91
C ASP A 7 3.92 29.45 -18.47
N ALA A 8 3.58 28.45 -17.65
CA ALA A 8 3.63 27.07 -18.05
C ALA A 8 2.71 26.84 -19.26
N ILE A 9 3.27 26.30 -20.35
CA ILE A 9 2.53 25.91 -21.56
C ILE A 9 1.34 25.03 -21.13
N THR A 10 0.13 25.38 -21.56
CA THR A 10 -1.07 24.58 -21.22
C THR A 10 -1.36 23.59 -22.34
N TYR A 11 -1.36 22.30 -22.01
CA TYR A 11 -1.77 21.20 -22.89
C TYR A 11 -3.20 20.78 -22.56
N TYR A 12 -3.82 20.00 -23.44
CA TYR A 12 -5.17 19.47 -23.22
C TYR A 12 -5.20 17.97 -23.45
N THR A 13 -5.89 17.23 -22.57
CA THR A 13 -6.12 15.79 -22.81
C THR A 13 -6.94 15.58 -24.08
N LYS A 14 -6.63 14.54 -24.85
CA LYS A 14 -7.24 14.32 -26.18
C LYS A 14 -8.77 14.25 -26.13
N VAL A 15 -9.31 13.54 -25.13
CA VAL A 15 -10.73 13.20 -25.01
C VAL A 15 -11.48 14.20 -24.13
N LEU A 16 -11.09 14.35 -22.86
CA LEU A 16 -11.80 15.19 -21.89
C LEU A 16 -11.49 16.69 -22.02
N LYS A 17 -10.52 17.06 -22.87
CA LYS A 17 -10.03 18.44 -23.03
C LYS A 17 -9.68 19.11 -21.69
N LYS A 18 -9.20 18.33 -20.72
CA LYS A 18 -8.74 18.86 -19.43
C LYS A 18 -7.44 19.65 -19.62
N PRO A 19 -7.33 20.88 -19.09
CA PRO A 19 -6.09 21.64 -19.14
C PRO A 19 -5.02 21.02 -18.24
N LEU A 20 -3.79 20.91 -18.76
CA LEU A 20 -2.60 20.39 -18.07
C LEU A 20 -1.50 21.44 -18.15
N LYS A 21 -0.90 21.82 -17.03
CA LYS A 21 0.20 22.79 -16.99
C LYS A 21 1.53 22.08 -17.24
N GLY A 22 2.27 22.52 -18.26
CA GLY A 22 3.60 21.99 -18.59
C GLY A 22 4.59 22.19 -17.45
N GLY A 23 5.34 21.16 -17.09
CA GLY A 23 6.29 21.18 -15.98
C GLY A 23 5.66 20.92 -14.59
N GLY A 24 4.33 20.85 -14.49
CA GLY A 24 3.62 20.36 -13.30
C GLY A 24 2.97 19.00 -13.61
N GLY A 25 3.00 18.05 -12.68
CA GLY A 25 2.39 16.73 -12.87
C GLY A 25 0.88 16.77 -13.19
N ILE A 26 0.30 15.61 -13.52
CA ILE A 26 -1.14 15.49 -13.80
C ILE A 26 -1.88 15.26 -12.47
N SER A 27 -2.72 16.24 -12.08
CA SER A 27 -3.61 16.04 -10.92
C SER A 27 -4.68 14.97 -11.25
N PRO A 28 -4.80 13.91 -10.45
CA PRO A 28 -5.77 12.83 -10.69
C PRO A 28 -7.21 13.33 -10.47
N HIS A 29 -8.17 12.68 -11.14
CA HIS A 29 -9.61 12.95 -10.93
C HIS A 29 -10.16 12.24 -9.69
N ILE A 30 -9.45 11.23 -9.21
CA ILE A 30 -9.85 10.39 -8.10
C ILE A 30 -8.65 10.27 -7.20
N THR A 31 -8.79 10.73 -5.96
CA THR A 31 -7.78 10.62 -4.93
C THR A 31 -8.25 9.60 -3.90
N VAL A 32 -7.39 8.66 -3.57
CA VAL A 32 -7.61 7.72 -2.47
C VAL A 32 -6.61 8.06 -1.38
N LYS A 33 -7.11 8.45 -0.20
CA LYS A 33 -6.25 8.75 0.94
C LYS A 33 -5.65 7.44 1.44
N GLN A 34 -4.33 7.32 1.32
CA GLN A 34 -3.60 6.19 1.88
C GLN A 34 -3.38 6.39 3.38
N GLU A 35 -3.35 5.29 4.10
CA GLU A 35 -2.94 5.27 5.49
C GLU A 35 -1.41 5.47 5.57
N LEU A 36 -0.96 6.32 6.49
CA LEU A 36 0.47 6.47 6.75
C LEU A 36 0.95 5.33 7.65
N ILE A 37 2.13 4.80 7.34
CA ILE A 37 2.80 3.84 8.23
C ILE A 37 3.19 4.58 9.51
N SER A 38 2.74 4.09 10.66
CA SER A 38 3.04 4.72 11.94
C SER A 38 4.54 4.65 12.26
N ASN A 39 5.04 5.60 13.07
CA ASN A 39 6.44 5.62 13.50
C ASN A 39 6.84 4.30 14.15
N PHE A 40 5.99 3.78 15.03
CA PHE A 40 6.19 2.47 15.65
C PHE A 40 6.37 1.36 14.61
N THR A 41 5.48 1.28 13.61
CA THR A 41 5.60 0.27 12.55
C THR A 41 6.88 0.45 11.74
N GLN A 42 7.32 1.68 11.48
CA GLN A 42 8.59 1.97 10.81
C GLN A 42 9.80 1.51 11.63
N GLU A 43 9.77 1.66 12.95
CA GLU A 43 10.84 1.23 13.85
C GLU A 43 11.02 -0.29 13.84
N ILE A 44 9.91 -1.06 13.81
CA ILE A 44 9.98 -2.52 13.77
C ILE A 44 10.11 -3.09 12.35
N TYR A 45 9.87 -2.29 11.30
CA TYR A 45 9.88 -2.75 9.90
C TYR A 45 11.18 -3.47 9.48
N PRO A 46 12.40 -3.01 9.85
CA PRO A 46 13.63 -3.71 9.51
C PRO A 46 13.70 -5.18 10.00
N HIS A 47 12.91 -5.52 11.03
CA HIS A 47 12.86 -6.87 11.58
C HIS A 47 12.00 -7.85 10.77
N PHE A 48 11.16 -7.35 9.85
CA PHE A 48 10.18 -8.17 9.15
C PHE A 48 10.88 -9.16 8.21
N PHE A 49 11.89 -8.70 7.48
CA PHE A 49 12.66 -9.54 6.56
C PHE A 49 13.34 -10.69 7.31
N SER A 50 14.09 -10.35 8.36
CA SER A 50 14.85 -11.33 9.16
C SER A 50 13.93 -12.34 9.83
N PHE A 51 12.81 -11.88 10.40
CA PHE A 51 11.79 -12.77 10.93
C PHE A 51 11.21 -13.68 9.84
N ALA A 52 10.85 -13.15 8.67
CA ALA A 52 10.27 -13.95 7.60
C ALA A 52 11.24 -15.04 7.07
N VAL A 53 12.54 -14.73 7.02
CA VAL A 53 13.59 -15.71 6.69
C VAL A 53 13.65 -16.80 7.76
N GLU A 54 13.68 -16.43 9.04
CA GLU A 54 13.70 -17.38 10.15
C GLU A 54 12.42 -18.23 10.20
N TYR A 55 11.27 -17.61 9.96
CA TYR A 55 9.98 -18.29 9.93
C TYR A 55 9.95 -19.34 8.82
N LYS A 56 10.43 -19.02 7.61
CA LYS A 56 10.53 -19.96 6.49
C LYS A 56 11.53 -21.10 6.74
N SER A 57 12.64 -20.85 7.46
CA SER A 57 13.59 -21.93 7.74
C SER A 57 13.02 -22.98 8.68
N LYS A 58 12.08 -22.59 9.56
CA LYS A 58 11.40 -23.47 10.52
C LYS A 58 10.10 -24.07 10.00
N ASN A 59 9.41 -23.38 9.10
CA ASN A 59 8.09 -23.78 8.61
C ASN A 59 8.16 -24.12 7.11
N LYS A 60 7.73 -25.33 6.73
CA LYS A 60 7.75 -25.76 5.32
C LYS A 60 6.66 -25.09 4.48
N VAL A 61 5.56 -24.69 5.10
CA VAL A 61 4.38 -24.13 4.43
C VAL A 61 3.88 -22.94 5.24
N TYR A 62 3.48 -21.88 4.54
CA TYR A 62 2.80 -20.73 5.12
C TYR A 62 1.30 -20.79 4.81
N GLN A 63 0.48 -20.89 5.86
CA GLN A 63 -0.99 -20.97 5.75
C GLN A 63 -1.68 -19.60 5.82
N GLY A 64 -0.92 -18.50 5.82
CA GLY A 64 -1.43 -17.15 5.96
C GLY A 64 -1.36 -16.62 7.40
N MET A 65 -1.59 -15.32 7.51
CA MET A 65 -1.39 -14.57 8.74
C MET A 65 -2.44 -14.90 9.81
N ASN A 66 -2.01 -15.51 10.92
CA ASN A 66 -2.86 -15.88 12.06
C ASN A 66 -2.27 -15.36 13.39
N SER A 67 -2.91 -15.68 14.51
CA SER A 67 -2.43 -15.26 15.85
C SER A 67 -1.09 -15.87 16.22
N THR A 68 -0.84 -17.14 15.87
CA THR A 68 0.41 -17.84 16.13
C THR A 68 1.61 -17.12 15.50
N VAL A 69 1.51 -16.73 14.24
CA VAL A 69 2.58 -15.98 13.54
C VAL A 69 2.87 -14.65 14.23
N ILE A 70 1.84 -13.96 14.73
CA ILE A 70 2.01 -12.71 15.47
C ILE A 70 2.70 -12.94 16.82
N SER A 71 2.30 -13.99 17.56
CA SER A 71 2.97 -14.37 18.80
C SER A 71 4.45 -14.73 18.57
N GLU A 72 4.75 -15.49 17.53
CA GLU A 72 6.14 -15.80 17.15
C GLU A 72 6.94 -14.54 16.80
N PHE A 73 6.31 -13.57 16.14
CA PHE A 73 6.95 -12.30 15.85
C PHE A 73 7.22 -11.47 17.11
N LYS A 74 6.28 -11.42 18.07
CA LYS A 74 6.50 -10.78 19.37
C LYS A 74 7.68 -11.41 20.13
N GLU A 75 7.78 -12.74 20.13
CA GLU A 75 8.92 -13.46 20.72
C GLU A 75 10.23 -13.20 19.98
N TYR A 76 10.19 -13.10 18.63
CA TYR A 76 11.34 -12.68 17.85
C TYR A 76 11.81 -11.28 18.26
N LEU A 77 10.92 -10.30 18.37
CA LEU A 77 11.27 -8.93 18.76
C LEU A 77 11.89 -8.90 20.17
N LYS A 78 11.30 -9.64 21.12
CA LYS A 78 11.82 -9.78 22.49
C LYS A 78 13.22 -10.37 22.51
N ARG A 79 13.46 -11.48 21.78
CA ARG A 79 14.78 -12.12 21.67
C ARG A 79 15.84 -11.21 21.04
N ASN A 80 15.43 -10.31 20.15
CA ASN A 80 16.31 -9.33 19.52
C ASN A 80 16.40 -8.00 20.30
N ASN A 81 15.92 -7.95 21.55
CA ASN A 81 15.94 -6.77 22.42
C ASN A 81 15.27 -5.52 21.82
N VAL A 82 14.27 -5.71 20.95
CA VAL A 82 13.47 -4.61 20.41
C VAL A 82 12.50 -4.15 21.49
N LYS A 83 12.64 -2.89 21.93
CA LYS A 83 11.77 -2.30 22.95
C LYS A 83 10.52 -1.73 22.29
N TYR A 84 9.35 -2.08 22.80
CA TYR A 84 8.06 -1.55 22.39
C TYR A 84 7.04 -1.65 23.53
N SER A 85 5.96 -0.88 23.46
CA SER A 85 4.83 -1.03 24.36
C SER A 85 3.77 -1.96 23.75
N ASP A 86 3.11 -2.78 24.57
CA ASP A 86 2.02 -3.63 24.09
C ASP A 86 0.87 -2.80 23.49
N GLU A 87 0.61 -1.62 24.05
CA GLU A 87 -0.39 -0.69 23.52
C GLU A 87 -0.05 -0.22 22.09
N ASP A 88 1.19 0.18 21.83
CA ASP A 88 1.63 0.55 20.48
C ASP A 88 1.54 -0.63 19.52
N PHE A 89 1.88 -1.83 19.98
CA PHE A 89 1.77 -3.03 19.16
C PHE A 89 0.32 -3.32 18.76
N GLU A 90 -0.60 -3.35 19.72
CA GLU A 90 -2.01 -3.64 19.46
C GLU A 90 -2.67 -2.56 18.61
N LYS A 91 -2.37 -1.27 18.88
CA LYS A 91 -2.88 -0.15 18.09
C LYS A 91 -2.49 -0.22 16.61
N ASN A 92 -1.32 -0.78 16.32
CA ASN A 92 -0.76 -0.89 14.96
C ASN A 92 -0.87 -2.29 14.36
N LEU A 93 -1.57 -3.21 15.03
CA LEU A 93 -1.63 -4.63 14.64
C LEU A 93 -2.09 -4.82 13.20
N GLY A 94 -3.02 -4.01 12.71
CA GLY A 94 -3.48 -4.07 11.31
C GLY A 94 -2.35 -3.84 10.29
N GLN A 95 -1.53 -2.79 10.50
CA GLN A 95 -0.40 -2.50 9.62
C GLN A 95 0.67 -3.58 9.71
N ILE A 96 0.98 -4.04 10.92
CA ILE A 96 1.95 -5.10 11.20
C ILE A 96 1.54 -6.38 10.48
N ARG A 97 0.29 -6.83 10.65
CA ARG A 97 -0.25 -8.02 9.98
C ARG A 97 -0.11 -7.94 8.47
N ARG A 98 -0.50 -6.81 7.86
CA ARG A 98 -0.44 -6.63 6.40
C ARG A 98 0.98 -6.69 5.87
N LEU A 99 1.91 -5.94 6.49
CA LEU A 99 3.29 -5.85 6.04
C LEU A 99 4.07 -7.15 6.31
N LEU A 100 3.81 -7.79 7.44
CA LEU A 100 4.42 -9.08 7.79
C LEU A 100 3.89 -10.21 6.91
N ASP A 101 2.60 -10.21 6.58
CA ASP A 101 2.00 -11.18 5.66
C ASP A 101 2.63 -11.08 4.27
N ALA A 102 2.83 -9.85 3.77
CA ALA A 102 3.50 -9.61 2.51
C ALA A 102 4.95 -10.12 2.52
N GLU A 103 5.69 -9.83 3.59
CA GLU A 103 7.10 -10.21 3.73
C GLU A 103 7.27 -11.74 3.81
N ILE A 104 6.43 -12.43 4.59
CA ILE A 104 6.43 -13.90 4.67
C ILE A 104 5.98 -14.49 3.33
N SER A 105 4.87 -14.02 2.77
CA SER A 105 4.36 -14.50 1.48
C SER A 105 5.40 -14.41 0.38
N GLU A 106 6.22 -13.36 0.39
CA GLU A 106 7.35 -13.23 -0.54
C GLU A 106 8.38 -14.34 -0.38
N LYS A 107 8.74 -14.71 0.86
CA LYS A 107 9.69 -15.81 1.08
C LYS A 107 9.16 -17.13 0.54
N TYR A 108 7.85 -17.39 0.57
CA TYR A 108 7.28 -18.65 0.08
C TYR A 108 6.94 -18.66 -1.41
N GLN A 109 6.44 -17.54 -1.95
CA GLN A 109 5.82 -17.48 -3.28
C GLN A 109 6.47 -16.42 -4.19
N GLY A 110 7.60 -15.84 -3.76
CA GLY A 110 8.28 -14.76 -4.46
C GLY A 110 7.44 -13.49 -4.54
N THR A 111 7.83 -12.60 -5.45
CA THR A 111 7.18 -11.30 -5.66
C THR A 111 5.66 -11.40 -5.88
N LYS A 112 5.20 -12.49 -6.53
CA LYS A 112 3.77 -12.75 -6.73
C LYS A 112 3.02 -12.88 -5.40
N GLY A 113 3.59 -13.60 -4.43
CA GLY A 113 3.02 -13.73 -3.08
C GLY A 113 2.92 -12.40 -2.37
N ARG A 114 3.98 -11.58 -2.44
CA ARG A 114 4.00 -10.23 -1.85
C ARG A 114 2.84 -9.40 -2.35
N TYR A 115 2.69 -9.29 -3.67
CA TYR A 115 1.61 -8.49 -4.28
C TYR A 115 0.24 -9.09 -3.99
N ALA A 116 0.08 -10.41 -4.05
CA ALA A 116 -1.19 -11.05 -3.72
C ALA A 116 -1.64 -10.72 -2.29
N SER A 117 -0.71 -10.61 -1.33
CA SER A 117 -1.04 -10.24 0.05
C SER A 117 -1.30 -8.74 0.21
N LEU A 118 -0.48 -7.87 -0.39
CA LEU A 118 -0.68 -6.41 -0.29
C LEU A 118 -1.98 -5.92 -0.95
N LEU A 119 -2.33 -6.47 -2.12
CA LEU A 119 -3.49 -6.00 -2.91
C LEU A 119 -4.83 -6.33 -2.23
N LYS A 120 -4.89 -7.29 -1.30
CA LYS A 120 -6.10 -7.61 -0.53
C LYS A 120 -6.62 -6.39 0.25
N ASP A 121 -5.71 -5.57 0.74
CA ASP A 121 -6.01 -4.42 1.60
C ASP A 121 -5.67 -3.07 0.99
N ASP A 122 -5.27 -3.05 -0.28
CA ASP A 122 -4.97 -1.81 -0.99
C ASP A 122 -6.26 -0.99 -1.21
N LEU A 123 -6.28 0.21 -0.63
CA LEU A 123 -7.44 1.10 -0.69
C LEU A 123 -7.74 1.58 -2.12
N ALA A 124 -6.71 1.75 -2.96
CA ALA A 124 -6.90 2.18 -4.34
C ALA A 124 -7.49 1.04 -5.18
N VAL A 125 -7.06 -0.20 -4.96
CA VAL A 125 -7.65 -1.40 -5.60
C VAL A 125 -9.10 -1.58 -5.16
N LYS A 126 -9.39 -1.52 -3.86
CA LYS A 126 -10.76 -1.60 -3.34
C LYS A 126 -11.64 -0.52 -3.96
N ARG A 127 -11.14 0.73 -4.02
CA ARG A 127 -11.87 1.84 -4.64
C ARG A 127 -12.09 1.63 -6.15
N ALA A 128 -11.09 1.10 -6.85
CA ALA A 128 -11.22 0.78 -8.27
C ALA A 128 -12.30 -0.29 -8.49
N GLN A 129 -12.31 -1.35 -7.67
CA GLN A 129 -13.32 -2.40 -7.73
C GLN A 129 -14.73 -1.85 -7.49
N GLU A 130 -14.90 -0.98 -6.49
CA GLU A 130 -16.20 -0.32 -6.21
C GLU A 130 -16.70 0.48 -7.41
N ILE A 131 -15.84 1.30 -8.02
CA ILE A 131 -16.20 2.12 -9.18
C ILE A 131 -16.55 1.22 -10.36
N LEU A 132 -15.71 0.24 -10.66
CA LEU A 132 -15.85 -0.60 -11.84
C LEU A 132 -17.04 -1.57 -11.75
N LYS A 133 -17.45 -1.97 -10.55
CA LYS A 133 -18.56 -2.92 -10.34
C LYS A 133 -19.87 -2.48 -11.01
N GLY A 134 -20.12 -1.17 -11.12
CA GLY A 134 -21.34 -0.62 -11.71
C GLY A 134 -21.23 -0.26 -13.20
N LEU A 135 -20.03 -0.37 -13.79
CA LEU A 135 -19.75 0.12 -15.15
C LEU A 135 -19.69 -1.06 -16.11
N LYS A 136 -20.41 -0.97 -17.23
CA LYS A 136 -20.51 -2.05 -18.23
C LYS A 136 -19.60 -1.81 -19.43
N SER A 137 -19.11 -0.57 -19.60
CA SER A 137 -18.31 -0.19 -20.76
C SER A 137 -17.27 0.87 -20.45
N LEU A 138 -16.31 1.03 -21.38
CA LEU A 138 -15.38 2.14 -21.36
C LEU A 138 -16.07 3.51 -21.48
N LYS A 139 -17.25 3.55 -22.12
CA LYS A 139 -18.05 4.78 -22.18
C LYS A 139 -18.55 5.14 -20.78
N ASP A 140 -19.08 4.17 -20.04
CA ASP A 140 -19.58 4.41 -18.67
C ASP A 140 -18.46 4.92 -17.75
N LEU A 141 -17.25 4.34 -17.87
CA LEU A 141 -16.09 4.82 -17.13
C LEU A 141 -15.70 6.26 -17.52
N ARG A 142 -15.73 6.60 -18.80
CA ARG A 142 -15.46 7.97 -19.27
C ARG A 142 -16.51 8.94 -18.76
N ASP A 143 -17.78 8.57 -18.78
CA ASP A 143 -18.89 9.40 -18.30
C ASP A 143 -18.77 9.61 -16.79
N PHE A 144 -18.44 8.54 -16.03
CA PHE A 144 -18.14 8.63 -14.61
C PHE A 144 -16.99 9.60 -14.31
N ILE A 145 -15.84 9.47 -14.99
CA ILE A 145 -14.69 10.37 -14.79
C ILE A 145 -15.05 11.81 -15.18
N SER A 146 -15.82 12.00 -16.26
CA SER A 146 -16.26 13.33 -16.71
C SER A 146 -17.12 14.03 -15.65
N SER A 147 -17.96 13.28 -14.91
CA SER A 147 -18.74 13.82 -13.78
C SER A 147 -17.92 14.23 -12.55
N LYS A 148 -16.60 13.97 -12.55
CA LYS A 148 -15.67 14.33 -11.47
C LYS A 148 -14.73 15.48 -11.85
N LEU A 149 -14.93 16.09 -13.02
CA LEU A 149 -14.29 17.34 -13.45
C LEU A 149 -14.96 18.53 -12.76
#